data_AF-A0AAE0NGZ0-F1
#
_entry.id   AF-A0AAE0NGZ0-F1
#
_cell.length_a   1.000
_cell.length_b   1.000
_cell.length_c   1.000
_cell.angle_alpha   90.00
_cell.angle_beta   90.00
_cell.angle_gamma   90.00
#
_symmetry.space_group_name_H-M   'P 1'
#
loop_
_entity.id
_entity.type
_entity.pdbx_description
1 polymer ?
#
loop_
_entity_poly.entity_id
_entity_poly.type
_entity_poly.pdbx_seq_one_letter_code
_entity_poly.pdbx_strand_id
1 'polypeptide(L)'
;MLGLLAMLLAAAPMLLSTADAKPERIRSDQSPTFHYTLQTYPKNSNTIQSTNTSLFMNIAASESTSYKTVTFDKTATTTAWGLEGDTIITTRSSGFGRQLDFVVCRLDSQYWQVFFQTGSAVPSGACSNYQSLHLPCLC
;
A
#
# COMPACT_ATOMS: atom_id res chain seq x y z
N MET A 1 49.93 43.54 10.23
CA MET A 1 48.46 43.67 10.27
C MET A 1 47.97 43.44 8.85
N LEU A 2 47.68 42.22 8.40
CA LEU A 2 46.67 41.22 8.81
C LEU A 2 45.24 41.62 8.44
N GLY A 3 44.62 40.83 7.56
CA GLY A 3 43.17 40.74 7.32
C GLY A 3 42.73 41.32 5.98
N LEU A 4 41.85 40.71 5.18
CA LEU A 4 41.10 39.47 5.33
C LEU A 4 40.52 39.17 3.93
N LEU A 5 40.81 38.01 3.36
CA LEU A 5 40.25 37.57 2.07
C LEU A 5 38.79 37.13 2.32
N ALA A 6 37.81 37.94 1.92
CA ALA A 6 36.39 37.60 2.07
C ALA A 6 35.97 36.62 0.96
N MET A 7 36.04 35.32 1.26
CA MET A 7 35.49 34.26 0.42
C MET A 7 33.96 34.26 0.60
N LEU A 8 33.22 34.84 -0.34
CA LEU A 8 31.75 34.70 -0.37
C LEU A 8 31.41 33.26 -0.77
N LEU A 9 30.96 32.46 0.20
CA LEU A 9 30.30 31.19 -0.07
C LEU A 9 28.86 31.49 -0.53
N ALA A 10 28.58 31.34 -1.82
CA ALA A 10 27.20 31.36 -2.32
C ALA A 10 26.51 30.06 -1.90
N ALA A 11 25.65 30.12 -0.89
CA ALA A 11 24.76 29.01 -0.54
C ALA A 11 23.67 28.90 -1.62
N ALA A 12 23.83 27.95 -2.55
CA ALA A 12 22.77 27.61 -3.49
C ALA A 12 21.57 27.07 -2.71
N PRO A 13 20.33 27.57 -2.96
CA PRO A 13 19.15 26.96 -2.37
C PRO A 13 19.03 25.53 -2.93
N MET A 14 19.20 24.53 -2.06
CA MET A 14 18.76 23.17 -2.37
C MET A 14 17.25 23.24 -2.58
N LEU A 15 16.82 23.12 -3.83
CA LEU A 15 15.45 22.77 -4.15
C LEU A 15 15.23 21.38 -3.54
N LEU A 16 14.60 21.33 -2.36
CA LEU A 16 14.00 20.10 -1.88
C LEU A 16 12.91 19.75 -2.88
N SER A 17 13.23 18.85 -3.80
CA SER A 17 12.23 18.06 -4.49
C SER A 17 11.47 17.33 -3.38
N THR A 18 10.30 17.84 -3.01
CA THR A 18 9.30 17.04 -2.32
C THR A 18 8.95 15.94 -3.31
N ALA A 19 9.61 14.79 -3.17
CA ALA A 19 9.22 13.59 -3.86
C ALA A 19 7.74 13.39 -3.56
N ASP A 20 6.91 13.64 -4.56
CA ASP A 20 5.51 13.26 -4.56
C ASP A 20 5.49 11.78 -4.19
N ALA A 21 4.83 11.44 -3.08
CA ALA A 21 4.76 10.07 -2.61
C ALA A 21 3.95 9.29 -3.65
N LYS A 22 4.64 8.72 -4.65
CA LYS A 22 4.02 7.86 -5.67
C LYS A 22 3.36 6.68 -4.94
N PRO A 23 2.11 6.34 -5.29
CA PRO A 23 1.36 5.31 -4.60
C PRO A 23 2.15 4.00 -4.63
N GLU A 24 2.28 3.36 -3.48
CA GLU A 24 3.15 2.21 -3.23
C GLU A 24 2.72 1.06 -4.15
N ARG A 25 3.66 0.66 -5.01
CA ARG A 25 3.36 0.03 -6.30
C ARG A 25 3.37 -1.49 -6.18
N ILE A 26 2.37 -2.13 -6.77
CA ILE A 26 2.25 -3.58 -6.83
C ILE A 26 2.83 -4.06 -8.16
N ARG A 27 3.85 -4.93 -8.10
CA ARG A 27 4.46 -5.53 -9.30
C ARG A 27 3.96 -6.96 -9.43
N SER A 28 3.61 -7.35 -10.65
CA SER A 28 3.40 -8.75 -11.01
C SER A 28 4.77 -9.42 -11.12
N ASP A 29 4.96 -10.59 -10.49
CA ASP A 29 6.16 -11.41 -10.70
C ASP A 29 5.96 -12.35 -11.89
N GLN A 30 4.80 -13.02 -11.96
CA GLN A 30 4.32 -13.80 -13.11
C GLN A 30 2.80 -13.64 -13.22
N SER A 31 2.23 -13.37 -14.38
CA SER A 31 0.75 -13.31 -14.51
C SER A 31 0.14 -14.70 -14.27
N PRO A 32 -0.89 -14.87 -13.40
CA PRO A 32 -1.61 -13.88 -12.60
C PRO A 32 -1.16 -13.79 -11.12
N THR A 33 -0.03 -14.39 -10.75
CA THR A 33 0.55 -14.29 -9.40
C THR A 33 1.18 -12.91 -9.17
N PHE A 34 0.46 -12.06 -8.44
CA PHE A 34 0.97 -10.78 -7.97
C PHE A 34 1.70 -10.98 -6.64
N HIS A 35 3.02 -10.89 -6.64
CA HIS A 35 3.80 -10.84 -5.40
C HIS A 35 3.81 -9.43 -4.85
N TYR A 36 3.10 -9.24 -3.74
CA TYR A 36 3.14 -7.98 -3.03
C TYR A 36 4.33 -7.98 -2.07
N THR A 37 5.42 -7.28 -2.44
CA THR A 37 6.58 -7.11 -1.56
C THR A 37 6.31 -6.04 -0.51
N LEU A 38 5.29 -6.25 0.31
CA LEU A 38 5.34 -5.71 1.65
C LEU A 38 6.11 -6.68 2.51
N GLN A 39 7.39 -6.39 2.73
CA GLN A 39 8.03 -6.88 3.93
C GLN A 39 7.32 -6.16 5.08
N THR A 40 6.24 -6.70 5.63
CA THR A 40 5.57 -6.13 6.81
C THR A 40 5.88 -6.99 8.01
N TYR A 41 6.01 -6.33 9.16
CA TYR A 41 5.74 -6.98 10.44
C TYR A 41 4.31 -6.62 10.86
N PRO A 42 3.49 -7.55 11.36
CA PRO A 42 2.28 -7.19 12.08
C PRO A 42 2.69 -6.43 13.34
N LYS A 43 2.70 -5.10 13.27
CA LYS A 43 3.10 -4.24 14.40
C LYS A 43 2.07 -4.25 15.52
N ASN A 44 0.81 -4.53 15.17
CA ASN A 44 -0.34 -4.81 16.03
C ASN A 44 -1.29 -5.73 15.23
N SER A 45 -2.02 -6.64 15.89
CA SER A 45 -2.83 -7.70 15.24
C SER A 45 -3.87 -7.20 14.21
N ASN A 46 -4.13 -5.90 14.18
CA ASN A 46 -5.23 -5.28 13.46
C ASN A 46 -4.79 -4.26 12.38
N THR A 47 -3.48 -4.03 12.20
CA THR A 47 -2.93 -3.09 11.22
C THR A 47 -1.74 -3.71 10.49
N ILE A 48 -1.57 -3.40 9.20
CA ILE A 48 -0.45 -3.88 8.39
C ILE A 48 0.42 -2.67 8.02
N GLN A 49 1.71 -2.71 8.39
CA GLN A 49 2.66 -1.63 8.12
C GLN A 49 3.86 -2.17 7.34
N SER A 50 4.19 -1.51 6.22
CA SER A 50 5.40 -1.74 5.45
C SER A 50 6.64 -1.50 6.29
N THR A 51 7.55 -2.47 6.39
CA THR A 51 8.86 -2.29 7.02
C THR A 51 9.76 -1.37 6.20
N ASN A 52 9.63 -1.38 4.87
CA ASN A 52 10.48 -0.59 3.98
C ASN A 52 10.09 0.89 3.91
N THR A 53 8.79 1.19 3.98
CA THR A 53 8.29 2.57 3.83
C THR A 53 7.67 3.13 5.11
N SER A 54 7.45 2.30 6.13
CA SER A 54 6.68 2.65 7.34
C SER A 54 5.25 3.12 7.06
N LEU A 55 4.69 2.82 5.88
CA LEU A 55 3.32 3.18 5.53
C LEU A 55 2.36 2.06 5.91
N PHE A 56 1.17 2.46 6.34
CA PHE A 56 0.09 1.56 6.73
C PHE A 56 -0.80 1.25 5.55
N MET A 57 -1.08 -0.03 5.33
CA MET A 57 -2.11 -0.48 4.41
C MET A 57 -3.47 -0.09 4.97
N ASN A 58 -4.26 0.66 4.20
CA ASN A 58 -5.55 1.18 4.59
C ASN A 58 -6.67 0.71 3.65
N ILE A 59 -7.91 0.86 4.09
CA ILE A 59 -9.12 0.62 3.30
C ILE A 59 -9.83 1.97 3.18
N ALA A 60 -10.13 2.40 1.95
CA ALA A 60 -10.98 3.56 1.69
C ALA A 60 -12.45 3.26 2.06
N ALA A 61 -12.72 3.13 3.36
CA ALA A 61 -13.98 2.62 3.91
C ALA A 61 -15.21 3.47 3.54
N SER A 62 -15.01 4.75 3.23
CA SER A 62 -16.07 5.70 2.86
C SER A 62 -16.56 5.56 1.42
N GLU A 63 -15.89 4.77 0.56
CA GLU A 63 -16.37 4.52 -0.79
C GLU A 63 -17.69 3.74 -0.76
N SER A 64 -18.65 4.10 -1.62
CA SER A 64 -19.98 3.45 -1.66
C SER A 64 -19.99 2.14 -2.46
N THR A 65 -18.99 1.93 -3.30
CA THR A 65 -18.80 0.72 -4.12
C THR A 65 -18.50 -0.49 -3.26
N SER A 66 -18.81 -1.69 -3.75
CA SER A 66 -18.44 -2.94 -3.05
C SER A 66 -17.00 -3.38 -3.29
N TYR A 67 -16.22 -2.57 -3.99
CA TYR A 67 -14.75 -2.61 -4.02
C TYR A 67 -14.24 -1.34 -3.32
N LYS A 68 -13.28 -1.50 -2.43
CA LYS A 68 -12.66 -0.41 -1.66
C LYS A 68 -11.23 -0.23 -2.10
N THR A 69 -10.83 0.98 -2.45
CA THR A 69 -9.44 1.29 -2.77
C THR A 69 -8.55 0.96 -1.57
N VAL A 70 -7.49 0.19 -1.81
CA VAL A 70 -6.42 0.01 -0.83
C VAL A 70 -5.38 1.12 -1.03
N THR A 71 -5.09 1.86 0.04
CA THR A 71 -4.11 2.96 0.04
C THR A 71 -2.96 2.64 0.99
N PHE A 72 -1.82 3.32 0.83
CA PHE A 72 -0.81 3.33 1.89
C PHE A 72 -0.46 4.74 2.30
N ASP A 73 -0.54 4.98 3.60
CA ASP A 73 -0.39 6.30 4.17
C ASP A 73 0.45 6.23 5.45
N LYS A 74 0.99 7.36 5.88
CA LYS A 74 1.77 7.45 7.13
C LYS A 74 0.93 7.17 8.38
N THR A 75 -0.40 7.21 8.25
CA THR A 75 -1.36 7.01 9.33
C THR A 75 -2.22 5.78 9.04
N ALA A 76 -2.37 4.90 10.03
CA ALA A 76 -3.35 3.83 9.98
C ALA A 76 -4.76 4.42 10.13
N THR A 77 -5.57 4.30 9.09
CA THR A 77 -6.98 4.73 9.09
C THR A 77 -7.95 3.56 9.24
N THR A 78 -7.44 2.33 9.21
CA THR A 78 -8.19 1.10 9.46
C THR A 78 -7.50 0.23 10.50
N THR A 79 -8.31 -0.46 11.30
CA THR A 79 -7.87 -1.54 12.19
C THR A 79 -8.59 -2.86 11.84
N ALA A 80 -9.02 -3.00 10.58
CA ALA A 80 -9.80 -4.14 10.14
C ALA A 80 -8.94 -5.37 9.81
N TRP A 81 -7.65 -5.18 9.52
CA TRP A 81 -6.79 -6.24 9.02
C TRP A 81 -6.54 -7.34 10.04
N GLY A 82 -6.19 -8.51 9.56
CA GLY A 82 -5.74 -9.67 10.33
C GLY A 82 -5.02 -10.64 9.42
N LEU A 83 -4.55 -11.75 9.99
CA LEU A 83 -3.87 -12.81 9.25
C LEU A 83 -4.51 -14.17 9.53
N GLU A 84 -4.70 -14.96 8.49
CA GLU A 84 -4.94 -16.40 8.57
C GLU A 84 -3.74 -17.11 7.93
N GLY A 85 -2.81 -17.58 8.77
CA GLY A 85 -1.48 -17.95 8.28
C GLY A 85 -0.73 -16.71 7.81
N ASP A 86 -0.34 -16.69 6.53
CA ASP A 86 0.25 -15.54 5.84
C ASP A 86 -0.78 -14.72 5.04
N THR A 87 -2.03 -15.19 4.95
CA THR A 87 -3.06 -14.55 4.13
C THR A 87 -3.61 -13.32 4.85
N ILE A 88 -3.59 -12.18 4.17
CA ILE A 88 -4.22 -10.95 4.64
C ILE A 88 -5.73 -11.08 4.55
N ILE A 89 -6.40 -10.88 5.68
CA ILE A 89 -7.85 -10.87 5.79
C ILE A 89 -8.34 -9.60 6.48
N THR A 90 -9.63 -9.30 6.42
CA THR A 90 -10.28 -8.53 7.48
C THR A 90 -10.76 -9.45 8.59
N THR A 91 -10.67 -9.01 9.84
CA THR A 91 -11.09 -9.81 11.00
C THR A 91 -12.62 -9.89 11.11
N ARG A 92 -13.12 -10.96 11.73
CA ARG A 92 -14.57 -11.16 11.98
C ARG A 92 -15.21 -10.02 12.78
N SER A 93 -14.44 -9.38 13.66
CA SER A 93 -14.90 -8.26 14.49
C SER A 93 -14.82 -6.90 13.78
N SER A 94 -14.27 -6.84 12.56
CA SER A 94 -14.25 -5.61 11.77
C SER A 94 -15.63 -5.28 11.20
N GLY A 95 -15.86 -4.00 10.87
CA GLY A 95 -17.09 -3.56 10.19
C GLY A 95 -17.30 -4.16 8.79
N PHE A 96 -16.32 -4.88 8.24
CA PHE A 96 -16.40 -5.59 6.96
C PHE A 96 -16.68 -7.10 7.12
N GLY A 97 -16.70 -7.60 8.36
CA GLY A 97 -16.68 -9.04 8.63
C GLY A 97 -15.38 -9.70 8.15
N ARG A 98 -15.36 -11.04 8.10
CA ARG A 98 -14.21 -11.77 7.55
C ARG A 98 -14.29 -11.80 6.03
N GLN A 99 -13.35 -11.13 5.37
CA GLN A 99 -13.14 -11.15 3.92
C GLN A 99 -11.67 -11.40 3.60
N LEU A 100 -11.40 -11.96 2.43
CA LEU A 100 -10.03 -12.19 1.93
C LEU A 100 -9.92 -11.93 0.42
N ASP A 101 -10.96 -11.38 -0.19
CA ASP A 101 -11.04 -11.19 -1.63
C ASP A 101 -10.53 -9.80 -2.01
N PHE A 102 -9.62 -9.78 -2.96
CA PHE A 102 -9.08 -8.57 -3.57
C PHE A 102 -9.26 -8.63 -5.08
N VAL A 103 -9.30 -7.47 -5.72
CA VAL A 103 -9.19 -7.35 -7.17
C VAL A 103 -8.06 -6.40 -7.50
N VAL A 104 -7.30 -6.74 -8.53
CA VAL A 104 -6.14 -5.97 -8.98
C VAL A 104 -6.44 -5.46 -10.39
N CYS A 105 -6.45 -4.15 -10.58
CA CYS A 105 -6.76 -3.51 -11.86
C CYS A 105 -5.55 -2.81 -12.44
N ARG A 106 -5.33 -2.97 -13.73
CA ARG A 106 -4.16 -2.41 -14.43
C ARG A 106 -4.27 -0.90 -14.50
N LEU A 107 -3.24 -0.20 -14.02
CA LEU A 107 -3.07 1.24 -14.24
C LEU A 107 -2.32 1.50 -15.54
N ASP A 108 -1.19 0.80 -15.74
CA ASP A 108 -0.39 0.85 -16.96
C ASP A 108 0.36 -0.48 -17.21
N SER A 109 1.39 -0.49 -18.05
CA SER A 109 2.13 -1.72 -18.41
C SER A 109 2.90 -2.36 -17.25
N GLN A 110 3.10 -1.67 -16.14
CA GLN A 110 3.95 -2.13 -15.03
C GLN A 110 3.27 -2.03 -13.67
N TYR A 111 2.18 -1.27 -13.55
CA TYR A 111 1.56 -0.98 -12.27
C TYR A 111 0.08 -1.31 -12.22
N TRP A 112 -0.34 -1.66 -11.02
CA TRP A 112 -1.67 -2.12 -10.71
C TRP A 112 -2.19 -1.45 -9.44
N GLN A 113 -3.48 -1.15 -9.42
CA GLN A 113 -4.21 -0.72 -8.24
C GLN A 113 -4.88 -1.93 -7.60
N VAL A 114 -4.77 -2.05 -6.28
CA VAL A 114 -5.50 -3.06 -5.51
C VAL A 114 -6.76 -2.47 -4.91
N PHE A 115 -7.80 -3.30 -4.94
CA PHE A 115 -9.08 -3.05 -4.31
C PHE A 115 -9.44 -4.23 -3.41
N PHE A 116 -9.94 -3.93 -2.22
CA PHE A 116 -10.50 -4.90 -1.29
C PHE A 116 -11.99 -5.09 -1.58
N GLN A 117 -12.45 -6.33 -1.71
CA GLN A 117 -13.83 -6.65 -2.05
C GLN A 117 -14.69 -6.84 -0.81
N THR A 118 -15.85 -6.19 -0.82
CA THR A 118 -16.96 -6.37 0.14
C THR A 118 -18.24 -6.82 -0.58
N GLY A 119 -18.14 -7.19 -1.85
CA GLY A 119 -19.24 -7.66 -2.70
C GLY A 119 -18.71 -8.10 -4.08
N SER A 120 -19.48 -7.88 -5.14
CA SER A 120 -19.15 -8.39 -6.49
C SER A 120 -18.94 -7.34 -7.57
N ALA A 121 -19.00 -6.04 -7.23
CA ALA A 121 -18.71 -5.00 -8.20
C ALA A 121 -17.19 -4.96 -8.45
N VAL A 122 -16.80 -4.61 -9.67
CA VAL A 122 -15.40 -4.50 -10.07
C VAL A 122 -15.21 -3.13 -10.74
N PRO A 123 -14.06 -2.45 -10.53
CA PRO A 123 -13.75 -1.23 -11.26
C PRO A 123 -13.80 -1.44 -12.77
N SER A 124 -14.14 -0.39 -13.52
CA SER A 124 -14.06 -0.43 -14.99
C SER A 124 -12.59 -0.56 -15.42
N GLY A 125 -12.32 -1.46 -16.39
CA GLY A 125 -10.99 -1.62 -16.98
C GLY A 125 -10.51 -3.07 -16.99
N ALA A 126 -9.20 -3.26 -17.21
CA ALA A 126 -8.57 -4.57 -17.19
C ALA A 126 -8.25 -4.98 -15.75
N CYS A 127 -9.15 -5.72 -15.13
CA CYS A 127 -9.01 -6.21 -13.76
C CYS A 127 -8.87 -7.74 -13.73
N SER A 128 -8.23 -8.24 -12.67
CA SER A 128 -8.13 -9.66 -12.38
C SER A 128 -9.47 -10.25 -11.91
N ASN A 129 -9.54 -11.58 -11.84
CA ASN A 129 -10.50 -12.26 -10.95
C ASN A 129 -10.14 -11.98 -9.47
N TYR A 130 -10.92 -12.50 -8.53
CA TYR A 130 -10.57 -12.43 -7.11
C TYR A 130 -9.20 -13.02 -6.82
N GLN A 131 -8.44 -12.31 -6.01
CA GLN A 131 -7.11 -12.64 -5.55
C GLN A 131 -7.10 -12.68 -4.02
N SER A 132 -6.28 -13.54 -3.45
CA SER A 132 -5.82 -13.41 -2.07
C SER A 132 -4.49 -12.66 -2.05
N LEU A 133 -4.26 -11.89 -0.99
CA LEU A 133 -2.96 -11.27 -0.72
C LEU A 133 -2.30 -12.00 0.44
N HIS A 134 -1.03 -12.30 0.29
CA HIS A 134 -0.24 -12.99 1.29
C HIS A 134 0.94 -12.11 1.68
N LEU A 135 1.30 -12.14 2.97
CA LEU A 135 2.59 -11.64 3.41
C LEU A 135 3.68 -12.54 2.81
N PRO A 136 4.83 -11.98 2.40
CA PRO A 136 5.95 -12.80 2.01
C PRO A 136 6.30 -13.72 3.18
N CYS A 137 6.40 -15.03 2.92
CA CYS A 137 6.84 -15.99 3.91
C CYS A 137 8.16 -15.48 4.50
N LEU A 138 8.19 -15.28 5.82
CA LEU A 138 9.42 -15.07 6.56
C LEU A 138 10.19 -16.39 6.51
N CYS A 139 11.03 -16.56 5.49
CA CYS A 139 12.04 -17.61 5.45
C CYS A 139 13.10 -17.36 6.52
#